data_AF-A0AAX6EX51-F1
#
_entry.id   AF-A0AAX6EX51-F1
#
_cell.length_a   1.000
_cell.length_b   1.000
_cell.length_c   1.000
_cell.angle_alpha   90.00
_cell.angle_beta   90.00
_cell.angle_gamma   90.00
#
_symmetry.space_group_name_H-M   'P 1'
#
loop_
_entity.id
_entity.type
_entity.pdbx_description
1 polymer ?
#
loop_
_entity_poly.entity_id
_entity_poly.type
_entity_poly.pdbx_seq_one_letter_code
_entity_poly.pdbx_strand_id
1 'polypeptide(L)'
;MLLDRSNSAIMVRYVSSKDNLQPIMDLLRESRKKNIQIEAFHVFKLFAANQNKPSEIAAILLQNKEKLLRLFSDLKIDKVDEQFEADKAEVVKVIKSL
;
A
#
# COMPACT_ATOMS: atom_id res chain seq x y z
N MET A 1 3.49 -15.98 -8.01
CA MET A 1 3.63 -14.56 -7.60
C MET A 1 3.91 -14.48 -6.10
N LEU A 2 4.32 -13.32 -5.58
CA LEU A 2 4.58 -13.10 -4.16
C LEU A 2 3.41 -13.55 -3.24
N LEU A 3 2.16 -13.53 -3.72
CA LEU A 3 0.97 -13.97 -2.99
C LEU A 3 0.79 -15.50 -2.89
N ASP A 4 1.64 -16.31 -3.52
CA ASP A 4 1.58 -17.77 -3.36
C ASP A 4 1.89 -18.16 -1.91
N ARG A 5 1.13 -19.12 -1.36
CA ARG A 5 1.31 -19.59 0.03
C ARG A 5 2.74 -20.07 0.31
N SER A 6 3.40 -20.65 -0.70
CA SER A 6 4.82 -21.07 -0.64
C SER A 6 5.79 -19.90 -0.46
N ASN A 7 5.39 -18.68 -0.82
CA ASN A 7 6.21 -17.47 -0.73
C ASN A 7 5.92 -16.62 0.51
N SER A 8 5.10 -17.12 1.45
CA SER A 8 4.69 -16.39 2.67
C SER A 8 5.88 -15.84 3.48
N ALA A 9 6.96 -16.60 3.63
CA ALA A 9 8.16 -16.15 4.33
C ALA A 9 8.90 -15.00 3.60
N ILE A 10 8.95 -15.06 2.27
CA ILE A 10 9.55 -14.01 1.43
C ILE A 10 8.69 -12.75 1.50
N MET A 11 7.37 -12.91 1.46
CA MET A 11 6.40 -11.83 1.59
C MET A 11 6.55 -11.09 2.91
N VAL A 12 6.62 -11.81 4.03
CA VAL A 12 6.80 -11.20 5.36
C VAL A 12 8.09 -10.37 5.41
N ARG A 13 9.20 -10.88 4.87
CA ARG A 13 10.46 -10.12 4.78
C ARG A 13 10.31 -8.90 3.87
N TYR A 14 9.64 -9.04 2.73
CA TYR A 14 9.47 -7.95 1.78
C TYR A 14 8.69 -6.78 2.38
N VAL A 15 7.52 -7.06 2.99
CA VAL A 15 6.63 -6.03 3.59
C VAL A 15 7.12 -5.50 4.93
N SER A 16 8.26 -6.00 5.42
CA SER A 16 8.93 -5.52 6.63
C SER A 16 10.17 -4.68 6.33
N SER A 17 10.52 -4.48 5.05
CA SER A 17 11.69 -3.69 4.66
C SER A 17 11.31 -2.28 4.20
N LYS A 18 11.97 -1.27 4.76
CA LYS A 18 11.83 0.12 4.34
C LYS A 18 12.30 0.33 2.91
N ASP A 19 13.39 -0.32 2.52
CA ASP A 19 13.96 -0.20 1.18
C ASP A 19 13.00 -0.73 0.11
N ASN A 20 12.09 -1.62 0.50
CA ASN A 20 10.99 -2.06 -0.37
C ASN A 20 9.79 -1.11 -0.34
N LEU A 21 9.50 -0.47 0.81
CA LEU A 21 8.39 0.49 0.90
C LEU A 21 8.65 1.77 0.10
N GLN A 22 9.87 2.31 0.16
CA GLN A 22 10.23 3.58 -0.50
C GLN A 22 9.89 3.62 -2.00
N PRO A 23 10.36 2.68 -2.85
CA PRO A 23 10.03 2.72 -4.27
C PRO A 23 8.53 2.55 -4.52
N ILE A 24 7.81 1.79 -3.69
CA ILE A 24 6.36 1.64 -3.80
C ILE A 24 5.64 2.95 -3.49
N MET A 25 6.09 3.68 -2.48
CA MET A 25 5.57 5.01 -2.14
C MET A 25 5.84 6.05 -3.24
N ASP A 26 6.96 5.93 -3.96
CA ASP A 26 7.28 6.79 -5.10
C ASP A 26 6.41 6.46 -6.31
N LEU A 27 6.21 5.18 -6.62
CA LEU A 27 5.31 4.74 -7.70
C LEU A 27 3.85 5.13 -7.45
N LEU A 28 3.40 5.09 -6.18
CA LEU A 28 2.08 5.57 -5.78
C LEU A 28 1.87 7.06 -6.08
N ARG A 29 2.94 7.86 -6.13
CA ARG A 29 2.85 9.31 -6.40
C ARG A 29 2.87 9.65 -7.89
N GLU A 30 3.15 8.70 -8.78
CA GLU A 30 3.27 8.95 -10.23
C GLU A 30 1.90 9.04 -10.90
N SER A 31 1.25 10.18 -10.71
CA SER A 31 -0.10 10.48 -11.21
C SER A 31 -0.23 10.44 -12.74
N ARG A 32 0.87 10.56 -13.50
CA ARG A 32 0.84 10.49 -14.97
C ARG A 32 0.63 9.07 -15.49
N LYS A 33 0.84 8.05 -14.66
CA LYS A 33 0.78 6.63 -15.06
C LYS A 33 -0.18 5.85 -14.15
N LYS A 34 -1.47 6.03 -14.40
CA LYS A 34 -2.57 5.45 -13.61
C LYS A 34 -2.43 3.94 -13.37
N ASN A 35 -2.07 3.16 -14.39
CA ASN A 35 -1.87 1.71 -14.24
C ASN A 35 -0.72 1.38 -13.27
N ILE A 36 0.39 2.13 -13.32
CA ILE A 36 1.50 1.93 -12.39
C ILE A 36 1.08 2.26 -10.96
N GLN A 37 0.30 3.33 -10.79
CA GLN A 37 -0.22 3.71 -9.48
C GLN A 37 -1.14 2.63 -8.88
N ILE A 38 -1.99 2.00 -9.71
CA ILE A 38 -2.86 0.89 -9.31
C ILE A 38 -2.05 -0.34 -8.90
N GLU A 39 -1.06 -0.74 -9.71
CA GLU A 39 -0.17 -1.86 -9.37
C GLU A 39 0.64 -1.60 -8.09
N ALA A 40 1.13 -0.37 -7.92
CA ALA A 40 1.81 0.04 -6.69
C ALA A 40 0.88 -0.02 -5.48
N PHE A 41 -0.41 0.32 -5.64
CA PHE A 41 -1.41 0.15 -4.58
C PHE A 41 -1.59 -1.31 -4.18
N HIS A 42 -1.65 -2.25 -5.14
CA HIS A 42 -1.76 -3.68 -4.84
C HIS A 42 -0.57 -4.24 -4.05
N VAL A 43 0.61 -3.66 -4.20
CA VAL A 43 1.78 -4.00 -3.36
C VAL A 43 1.72 -3.26 -2.02
N PHE A 44 1.38 -1.97 -2.03
CA PHE A 44 1.30 -1.14 -0.82
C PHE A 44 0.31 -1.68 0.21
N LYS A 45 -0.86 -2.20 -0.23
CA LYS A 45 -1.86 -2.75 0.69
C LYS A 45 -1.29 -3.87 1.58
N LEU A 46 -0.26 -4.58 1.12
CA LEU A 46 0.41 -5.65 1.87
C LEU A 46 1.25 -5.08 3.03
N PHE A 47 1.89 -3.92 2.83
CA PHE A 47 2.56 -3.19 3.91
C PHE A 47 1.54 -2.69 4.94
N ALA A 48 0.43 -2.11 4.48
CA ALA A 48 -0.64 -1.66 5.37
C ALA A 48 -1.25 -2.82 6.17
N ALA A 49 -1.47 -3.98 5.55
CA ALA A 49 -2.06 -5.17 6.18
C ALA A 49 -1.11 -5.95 7.11
N ASN A 50 0.22 -5.71 7.08
CA ASN A 50 1.17 -6.42 7.93
C ASN A 50 0.95 -6.11 9.42
N GLN A 51 0.35 -7.02 10.18
CA GLN A 51 0.07 -6.85 11.61
C GLN A 51 1.35 -6.73 12.47
N ASN A 52 2.45 -7.34 12.02
CA ASN A 52 3.76 -7.28 12.68
C ASN A 52 4.68 -6.25 12.00
N LYS A 53 4.13 -5.06 11.70
CA LYS A 53 4.86 -4.00 11.02
C LYS A 53 6.04 -3.51 11.87
N PRO A 54 7.27 -3.43 11.32
CA PRO A 54 8.39 -2.81 12.04
C PRO A 54 8.12 -1.34 12.37
N SER A 55 8.71 -0.86 13.46
CA SER A 55 8.54 0.52 13.94
C SER A 55 8.92 1.57 12.89
N GLU A 56 9.96 1.32 12.11
CA GLU A 56 10.40 2.23 11.04
C GLU A 56 9.35 2.36 9.93
N ILE A 57 8.70 1.26 9.53
CA ILE A 57 7.60 1.27 8.56
C ILE A 57 6.41 2.05 9.12
N ALA A 58 6.02 1.76 10.37
CA ALA A 58 4.92 2.45 11.04
C ALA A 58 5.17 3.96 11.13
N ALA A 59 6.41 4.37 11.47
CA ALA A 59 6.82 5.77 11.53
C ALA A 59 6.71 6.46 10.16
N ILE A 60 7.15 5.81 9.07
CA ILE A 60 7.03 6.36 7.71
C ILE A 60 5.56 6.56 7.34
N LEU A 61 4.70 5.57 7.60
CA LEU A 61 3.27 5.67 7.32
C LEU A 61 2.61 6.79 8.12
N LEU A 62 2.93 6.90 9.41
CA LEU A 62 2.42 7.96 10.29
C LEU A 62 2.86 9.35 9.82
N GLN A 63 4.14 9.54 9.50
CA GLN A 63 4.68 10.80 8.99
C GLN A 63 4.03 11.24 7.66
N ASN A 64 3.55 10.28 6.85
CA ASN A 64 2.93 10.54 5.56
C ASN A 64 1.39 10.39 5.59
N LYS A 65 0.78 10.20 6.76
CA LYS A 65 -0.64 9.86 6.94
C LYS A 65 -1.57 10.76 6.13
N GLU A 66 -1.48 12.08 6.33
CA GLU A 66 -2.35 13.04 5.64
C GLU A 66 -2.17 13.03 4.11
N LYS A 67 -0.95 12.83 3.62
CA LYS A 67 -0.66 12.76 2.18
C LYS A 67 -1.22 11.48 1.57
N LEU A 68 -1.09 10.35 2.28
CA LEU A 68 -1.65 9.06 1.87
C LEU A 68 -3.18 9.09 1.81
N LEU A 69 -3.84 9.69 2.80
CA LEU A 69 -5.29 9.81 2.82
C LEU A 69 -5.83 10.63 1.65
N ARG A 70 -5.17 11.76 1.31
CA ARG A 70 -5.51 12.55 0.12
C ARG A 70 -5.29 11.74 -1.17
N LEU A 71 -4.13 11.09 -1.29
CA LEU A 71 -3.80 10.26 -2.44
C LEU A 71 -4.85 9.18 -2.69
N PHE A 72 -5.28 8.45 -1.66
CA PHE A 72 -6.29 7.39 -1.81
C PHE A 72 -7.71 7.91 -2.03
N SER A 73 -8.02 9.14 -1.60
CA SER A 73 -9.27 9.81 -1.95
C SER A 73 -9.33 10.13 -3.45
N ASP A 74 -8.20 10.52 -4.03
CA ASP A 74 -8.10 10.91 -5.45
C ASP A 74 -7.84 9.71 -6.37
N LEU A 75 -7.42 8.56 -5.82
CA LEU A 75 -7.19 7.33 -6.55
C LEU A 75 -8.52 6.72 -7.00
N LYS A 76 -8.79 6.88 -8.29
CA LYS A 76 -9.94 6.30 -9.00
C LYS A 76 -9.46 5.32 -10.05
N ILE A 77 -10.29 4.33 -10.36
CA ILE A 77 -10.08 3.40 -11.48
C ILE A 77 -11.16 3.64 -12.54
N ASP A 78 -10.87 3.34 -13.81
CA ASP A 78 -11.77 3.67 -14.92
C ASP A 78 -12.99 2.74 -15.00
N LYS A 79 -12.88 1.53 -14.44
CA LYS A 79 -13.97 0.55 -14.36
C LYS A 79 -14.36 0.38 -12.89
N VAL A 80 -15.64 0.12 -12.64
CA VAL A 80 -16.10 -0.25 -11.30
C VAL A 80 -15.50 -1.62 -10.97
N ASP A 81 -14.60 -1.64 -9.98
CA ASP A 81 -14.02 -2.84 -9.39
C ASP A 81 -14.28 -2.79 -7.88
N GLU A 82 -15.28 -3.57 -7.44
CA GLU A 82 -15.70 -3.61 -6.04
C GLU A 82 -14.59 -4.12 -5.11
N GLN A 83 -13.74 -5.04 -5.59
CA GLN A 83 -12.64 -5.56 -4.81
C GLN A 83 -11.58 -4.50 -4.58
N PHE A 84 -11.24 -3.72 -5.61
CA PHE A 84 -10.30 -2.61 -5.48
C PHE A 84 -10.81 -1.56 -4.49
N GLU A 85 -12.08 -1.17 -4.59
CA GLU A 85 -12.67 -0.18 -3.68
C GLU A 85 -12.73 -0.70 -2.23
N ALA A 86 -13.03 -1.99 -2.02
CA ALA A 86 -12.97 -2.62 -0.70
C ALA A 86 -11.55 -2.65 -0.13
N ASP A 87 -10.55 -3.06 -0.92
CA ASP A 87 -9.14 -3.05 -0.52
C ASP A 87 -8.69 -1.63 -0.15
N LYS A 88 -9.09 -0.62 -0.94
CA LYS A 88 -8.76 0.79 -0.70
C LYS A 88 -9.40 1.29 0.59
N ALA A 89 -10.64 0.94 0.86
CA ALA A 89 -11.32 1.28 2.09
C ALA A 89 -10.62 0.69 3.33
N GLU A 90 -10.18 -0.58 3.27
CA GLU A 90 -9.43 -1.21 4.36
C GLU A 90 -8.06 -0.55 4.58
N VAL A 91 -7.32 -0.24 3.50
CA VAL A 91 -6.06 0.50 3.60
C VAL A 91 -6.28 1.87 4.25
N VAL A 92 -7.29 2.63 3.80
CA VAL A 92 -7.61 3.94 4.36
C VAL A 92 -7.96 3.84 5.84
N LYS A 93 -8.72 2.82 6.24
CA LYS A 93 -9.07 2.57 7.65
C LYS A 93 -7.82 2.32 8.49
N VAL A 94 -6.91 1.47 8.02
CA VAL A 94 -5.63 1.22 8.70
C VAL A 94 -4.82 2.50 8.85
N ILE A 95 -4.64 3.27 7.77
CA ILE A 95 -3.88 4.52 7.81
C ILE A 95 -4.50 5.55 8.76
N LYS A 96 -5.84 5.63 8.84
CA LYS A 96 -6.54 6.49 9.80
C LYS A 96 -6.29 6.07 11.26
N SER A 97 -6.14 4.78 11.53
CA SER A 97 -5.91 4.23 12.88
C SER A 97 -4.47 4.26 13.37
N LEU A 98 -3.50 4.60 12.50
CA LEU A 98 -2.11 4.86 12.90
C LEU A 98 -2.01 6.13 13.74
#